data_AF-A0A6B1I5P9-F1
#
_entry.id   AF-A0A6B1I5P9-F1
#
_cell.length_a   1.000
_cell.length_b   1.000
_cell.length_c   1.000
_cell.angle_alpha   90.00
_cell.angle_beta   90.00
_cell.angle_gamma   90.00
#
_symmetry.space_group_name_H-M   'P 1'
#
loop_
_entity.id
_entity.type
_entity.pdbx_description
1 polymer ?
#
loop_
_entity_poly.entity_id
_entity_poly.type
_entity_poly.pdbx_seq_one_letter_code
_entity_poly.pdbx_strand_id
1 'polypeptide(L)' 'MTAKIIHVERFTLQVPFVERVRRDMERAGIHTWSELEITRVETDAGVVGWGETIQNY' A
#
# COMPACT_ATOMS: atom_id res chain seq x y z
N MET A 1 6.23 11.50 26.43
CA MET A 1 5.33 10.33 26.23
C MET A 1 5.96 9.44 25.20
N THR A 2 6.12 8.15 25.48
CA THR A 2 6.47 7.16 24.45
C THR A 2 5.17 6.71 23.77
N ALA A 3 5.17 6.55 22.45
CA ALA A 3 4.05 5.96 21.71
C ALA A 3 4.42 4.51 21.34
N LYS A 4 3.92 3.54 22.12
CA LYS A 4 4.17 2.12 21.84
C LYS A 4 3.19 1.63 20.79
N ILE A 5 3.67 0.82 19.86
CA ILE A 5 2.80 0.14 18.88
C ILE A 5 2.02 -0.95 19.60
N ILE A 6 0.69 -0.90 19.46
CA ILE A 6 -0.23 -1.88 20.07
C ILE A 6 -0.97 -2.73 19.04
N HIS A 7 -1.06 -2.28 17.79
CA HIS A 7 -1.72 -3.03 16.73
C HIS A 7 -1.08 -2.74 15.37
N VAL A 8 -0.95 -3.79 14.56
CA VAL A 8 -0.45 -3.74 13.19
C VAL A 8 -1.36 -4.57 12.31
N GLU A 9 -1.83 -3.98 11.21
CA GLU A 9 -2.73 -4.61 10.25
C GLU A 9 -2.18 -4.41 8.83
N ARG A 10 -2.34 -5.42 7.97
CA ARG A 10 -1.90 -5.39 6.58
C ARG A 10 -3.07 -5.66 5.65
N PHE A 11 -3.13 -4.90 4.57
CA PHE A 11 -4.14 -4.99 3.53
C PHE A 11 -3.45 -5.23 2.19
N THR A 12 -3.93 -6.20 1.42
CA THR A 12 -3.55 -6.35 0.01
C THR A 12 -4.67 -5.81 -0.85
N LEU A 13 -4.34 -4.87 -1.74
CA LEU A 13 -5.30 -4.15 -2.56
C LEU A 13 -4.89 -4.21 -4.03
N GLN A 14 -5.84 -4.59 -4.89
CA GLN A 14 -5.69 -4.46 -6.32
C GLN A 14 -6.23 -3.08 -6.76
N VAL A 15 -5.34 -2.16 -7.10
CA VAL A 15 -5.69 -0.81 -7.56
C VAL A 15 -5.80 -0.80 -9.09
N PRO A 16 -7.02 -0.67 -9.66
CA PRO A 16 -7.17 -0.73 -11.10
C PRO A 16 -6.59 0.51 -11.77
N PHE A 17 -5.82 0.31 -12.84
CA PHE A 17 -5.38 1.41 -13.69
C PHE A 17 -6.51 1.91 -14.58
N VAL A 18 -6.61 3.22 -14.72
CA VAL A 18 -7.43 3.82 -15.78
C VAL A 18 -6.85 3.47 -17.15
N GLU A 19 -7.71 3.37 -18.17
CA GLU A 19 -7.36 2.83 -19.49
C GLU A 19 -6.09 3.44 -20.11
N ARG A 20 -5.90 4.76 -19.98
CA ARG A 20 -4.69 5.44 -20.47
C ARG A 20 -3.42 4.91 -19.82
N VAL A 21 -3.41 4.78 -18.49
CA VAL A 21 -2.23 4.33 -17.71
C VAL A 21 -2.01 2.83 -17.89
N ARG A 22 -3.09 2.04 -17.98
CA ARG A 22 -3.02 0.60 -18.23
C ARG A 22 -2.23 0.30 -19.51
N ARG A 23 -2.51 1.00 -20.61
CA ARG A 23 -1.80 0.82 -21.88
C ARG A 23 -0.30 1.11 -21.78
N ASP A 24 0.07 2.16 -21.06
CA ASP A 24 1.48 2.52 -20.87
C ASP A 24 2.20 1.48 -20.01
N MET A 25 1.56 1.02 -18.92
CA MET A 25 2.08 -0.03 -18.04
C MET A 25 2.22 -1.38 -18.75
N GLU A 26 1.26 -1.75 -19.61
CA GLU A 26 1.31 -2.99 -20.41
C GLU A 26 2.46 -2.97 -21.40
N ARG A 27 2.66 -1.85 -22.11
CA ARG A 27 3.80 -1.67 -23.02
C ARG A 27 5.14 -1.74 -22.29
N ALA A 28 5.21 -1.19 -21.08
CA ALA A 28 6.39 -1.23 -20.23
C ALA A 28 6.58 -2.58 -19.50
N GLY A 29 5.64 -3.53 -19.64
CA GLY A 29 5.73 -4.84 -18.98
C GLY A 29 5.50 -4.82 -17.47
N ILE A 30 4.99 -3.72 -16.90
CA ILE A 30 4.82 -3.49 -15.45
C ILE A 30 3.35 -3.33 -15.02
N HIS A 31 2.40 -3.74 -15.87
CA HIS A 31 0.96 -3.71 -15.59
C HIS A 31 0.52 -4.53 -14.36
N THR A 32 1.34 -5.48 -13.92
CA THR A 32 1.12 -6.27 -12.69
C THR A 32 1.42 -5.49 -11.41
N TRP A 33 1.94 -4.27 -11.50
CA TRP A 33 2.29 -3.43 -10.34
C TRP A 33 1.09 -2.68 -9.74
N SER A 34 -0.11 -3.13 -10.07
CA SER A 34 -1.37 -2.60 -9.54
C SER A 34 -1.69 -3.11 -8.14
N GLU A 35 -0.96 -4.13 -7.65
CA GLU A 35 -1.11 -4.63 -6.30
C GLU A 35 -0.29 -3.80 -5.30
N LEU A 36 -0.98 -3.26 -4.28
CA LEU A 36 -0.38 -2.54 -3.16
C LEU A 36 -0.57 -3.34 -1.88
N GLU A 37 0.45 -3.34 -1.02
CA GLU A 37 0.30 -3.66 0.39
C GLU A 37 0.26 -2.36 1.20
N ILE A 38 -0.79 -2.22 2.02
CA ILE A 38 -0.92 -1.12 2.98
C ILE A 38 -0.72 -1.68 4.38
N THR A 39 0.10 -1.01 5.19
CA THR A 39 0.29 -1.31 6.61
C THR A 39 -0.29 -0.20 7.47
N ARG A 40 -1.23 -0.54 8.36
CA ARG A 40 -1.75 0.34 9.41
C ARG A 40 -1.09 0.01 10.74
N VAL A 41 -0.63 1.03 11.44
CA VAL A 41 -0.01 0.91 12.77
C VAL A 41 -0.77 1.79 13.74
N GLU A 42 -1.18 1.23 14.87
CA GLU A 42 -1.85 1.97 15.95
C GLU A 42 -1.01 1.92 17.23
N THR A 43 -1.02 3.04 17.94
CA THR A 43 -0.23 3.23 19.18
C THR A 43 -1.12 3.39 20.41
N ASP A 44 -0.57 3.12 21.60
CA ASP A 44 -1.23 3.33 22.88
C ASP A 44 -1.59 4.80 23.18
N ALA A 45 -0.98 5.74 22.45
CA ALA A 45 -1.33 7.17 22.47
C ALA A 45 -2.53 7.52 21.57
N GLY A 46 -3.16 6.54 20.90
CA GLY A 46 -4.27 6.74 19.98
C GLY A 46 -3.88 7.28 18.60
N VAL A 47 -2.58 7.38 18.29
CA VAL A 47 -2.10 7.78 16.97
C VAL A 47 -2.12 6.58 16.02
N VAL A 48 -2.62 6.81 14.80
CA VAL A 48 -2.65 5.83 13.70
C VAL A 48 -1.73 6.30 12.58
N GLY A 49 -0.75 5.47 12.23
CA GLY A 49 0.14 5.65 11.09
C GLY A 49 -0.22 4.69 9.95
N TRP A 50 0.10 5.11 8.73
CA TRP A 50 -0.11 4.34 7.51
C TRP A 50 1.15 4.34 6.67
N GLY A 51 1.47 3.20 6.08
CA GLY A 51 2.53 3.05 5.09
C GLY A 51 2.05 2.17 3.94
N GLU A 52 2.65 2.32 2.77
CA GLU A 52 2.33 1.52 1.59
C GLU A 52 3.60 1.07 0.88
N THR A 53 3.50 -0.05 0.17
CA THR A 53 4.51 -0.50 -0.79
C THR A 53 3.83 -1.19 -1.98
N ILE A 54 4.51 -1.17 -3.11
CA ILE A 54 4.19 -2.05 -4.24
C ILE A 54 5.06 -3.32 -4.12
N GLN A 55 4.54 -4.46 -4.55
CA GLN A 55 5.27 -5.74 -4.42
C GLN A 55 6.53 -5.82 -5.28
N ASN A 56 6.61 -5.02 -6.34
CA ASN A 56 7.66 -5.08 -7.36
C ASN A 56 8.69 -3.94 -7.23
N TYR A 57 8.79 -3.30 -6.05
CA TYR A 57 9.80 -2.27 -5.80
C TYR A 57 11.20 -2.86 -5.63
#